data_AF-A0A6P8HB72-F1
#
_entry.id   AF-A0A6P8HB72-F1
#
_cell.length_a   1.000
_cell.length_b   1.000
_cell.length_c   1.000
_cell.angle_alpha   90.00
_cell.angle_beta   90.00
_cell.angle_gamma   90.00
#
_symmetry.space_group_name_H-M   'P 1'
#
loop_
_entity.id
_entity.type
_entity.pdbx_description
1 polymer ?
#
loop_
_entity_poly.entity_id
_entity_poly.type
_entity_poly.pdbx_seq_one_letter_code
_entity_poly.pdbx_strand_id
1 'polypeptide(L)'
;MAASPEWGSQYFRHLQLKDLDDYLCDLPVTTLDRLYNHPATCMTVFRELPELARHYVLRTLFTDQPIPESLFTTWIKKDYYNHHVGSVKKLKALRIWKETTAGGPNRCEMNSTFQYNLKMAICGGGRPWIDSATTLEPDKRNREPDFLDKYATERWETVLYFMTGSYDNSETGVSQDVIRILVLSGLMK
;
A
#
# COMPACT_ATOMS: atom_id res chain seq x y z
N MET A 1 -26.16 -43.09 -2.60
CA MET A 1 -25.76 -41.85 -3.30
C MET A 1 -25.99 -40.69 -2.34
N ALA A 2 -24.98 -40.31 -1.56
CA ALA A 2 -25.02 -39.12 -0.72
C ALA A 2 -23.87 -38.22 -1.19
N ALA A 3 -24.23 -37.00 -1.58
CA ALA A 3 -23.37 -36.05 -2.25
C ALA A 3 -22.20 -35.62 -1.35
N SER A 4 -21.00 -35.64 -1.91
CA SER A 4 -19.76 -35.12 -1.34
C SER A 4 -19.90 -33.61 -1.05
N PRO A 5 -19.40 -33.11 0.09
CA PRO A 5 -19.33 -31.67 0.34
C PRO A 5 -18.06 -31.10 -0.32
N GLU A 6 -18.11 -30.86 -1.64
CA GLU A 6 -17.02 -30.20 -2.39
C GLU A 6 -17.04 -28.66 -2.30
N TRP A 7 -17.74 -28.06 -1.33
CA TRP A 7 -17.84 -26.60 -1.25
C TRP A 7 -16.61 -25.88 -0.66
N GLY A 8 -15.60 -26.63 -0.19
CA GLY A 8 -14.52 -26.06 0.61
C GLY A 8 -13.11 -26.17 0.02
N SER A 9 -12.90 -26.56 -1.24
CA SER A 9 -11.53 -26.79 -1.76
C SER A 9 -11.13 -26.02 -3.02
N GLN A 10 -12.09 -25.52 -3.81
CA GLN A 10 -11.76 -24.77 -5.03
C GLN A 10 -11.45 -23.28 -4.78
N TYR A 11 -12.07 -22.65 -3.78
CA TYR A 11 -11.85 -21.22 -3.48
C TYR A 11 -10.49 -20.95 -2.81
N PHE A 12 -9.87 -21.97 -2.23
CA PHE A 12 -8.67 -21.87 -1.38
C PHE A 12 -7.34 -21.84 -2.12
N ARG A 13 -7.34 -22.06 -3.45
CA ARG A 13 -6.12 -21.93 -4.26
C ARG A 13 -5.74 -20.47 -4.58
N HIS A 14 -6.52 -19.49 -4.13
CA HIS A 14 -6.47 -18.12 -4.68
C HIS A 14 -6.01 -17.00 -3.74
N LEU A 15 -5.89 -17.22 -2.42
CA LEU A 15 -5.33 -16.20 -1.51
C LEU A 15 -3.79 -16.27 -1.55
N GLN A 16 -3.20 -15.38 -2.36
CA GLN A 16 -1.75 -15.20 -2.44
C GLN A 16 -1.33 -14.15 -1.43
N LEU A 17 -0.41 -14.52 -0.51
CA LEU A 17 0.29 -13.55 0.31
C LEU A 17 1.18 -12.73 -0.63
N LYS A 18 0.89 -11.44 -0.74
CA LYS A 18 1.64 -10.49 -1.56
C LYS A 18 2.02 -9.30 -0.71
N ASP A 19 3.23 -8.83 -0.90
CA ASP A 19 3.65 -7.54 -0.40
C ASP A 19 2.87 -6.43 -1.15
N LEU A 20 2.84 -5.22 -0.58
CA LEU A 20 2.06 -4.13 -1.16
C LEU A 20 2.48 -3.83 -2.60
N ASP A 21 3.79 -3.87 -2.87
CA ASP A 21 4.35 -3.63 -4.19
C ASP A 21 3.93 -4.68 -5.22
N ASP A 22 3.98 -5.96 -4.86
CA ASP A 22 3.52 -7.06 -5.72
C ASP A 22 2.02 -6.93 -6.02
N TYR A 23 1.21 -6.63 -5.01
CA TYR A 23 -0.23 -6.39 -5.21
C TYR A 23 -0.49 -5.22 -6.16
N LEU A 24 0.22 -4.09 -5.99
CA LEU A 24 0.05 -2.91 -6.84
C LEU A 24 0.53 -3.14 -8.28
N CYS A 25 1.56 -3.96 -8.49
CA CYS A 25 2.07 -4.31 -9.81
C CYS A 25 1.07 -5.17 -10.61
N ASP A 26 0.26 -5.98 -9.92
CA ASP A 26 -0.74 -6.85 -10.56
C ASP A 26 -2.04 -6.11 -10.92
N LEU A 27 -2.25 -4.89 -10.41
CA LEU A 27 -3.47 -4.15 -10.67
C LEU A 27 -3.55 -3.63 -12.12
N PRO A 28 -4.76 -3.61 -12.70
CA PRO A 28 -4.98 -2.95 -13.98
C PRO A 28 -4.60 -1.47 -13.93
N VAL A 29 -4.11 -0.97 -15.07
CA VAL A 29 -3.70 0.44 -15.29
C VAL A 29 -4.71 1.43 -14.74
N THR A 30 -5.98 1.24 -15.10
CA THR A 30 -7.08 2.14 -14.76
C THR A 30 -7.42 2.12 -13.28
N THR A 31 -7.17 1.02 -12.59
CA THR A 31 -7.33 0.93 -11.14
C THR A 31 -6.16 1.62 -10.44
N LEU A 32 -4.93 1.42 -10.93
CA LEU A 32 -3.76 2.08 -10.37
C LEU A 32 -3.80 3.61 -10.54
N ASP A 33 -4.21 4.10 -11.72
CA ASP A 33 -4.37 5.55 -11.96
C ASP A 33 -5.46 6.15 -11.05
N ARG A 34 -6.56 5.41 -10.80
CA ARG A 34 -7.59 5.82 -9.82
C ARG A 34 -7.04 5.87 -8.40
N LEU A 35 -6.20 4.92 -8.01
CA LEU A 35 -5.53 4.91 -6.71
C LEU A 35 -4.57 6.10 -6.57
N TYR A 36 -3.83 6.45 -7.62
CA TYR A 36 -2.90 7.59 -7.63
C TYR A 36 -3.58 8.96 -7.71
N ASN A 37 -4.89 9.03 -7.98
CA ASN A 37 -5.65 10.27 -7.82
C ASN A 37 -5.77 10.72 -6.36
N HIS A 38 -5.36 9.88 -5.41
CA HIS A 38 -5.54 10.11 -4.00
C HIS A 38 -4.21 10.39 -3.29
N PRO A 39 -3.99 11.59 -2.69
CA PRO A 39 -2.70 12.01 -2.11
C PRO A 39 -2.11 11.04 -1.07
N ALA A 40 -2.94 10.47 -0.21
CA ALA A 40 -2.47 9.52 0.80
C ALA A 40 -1.94 8.23 0.21
N THR A 41 -2.54 7.77 -0.89
CA THR A 41 -2.12 6.55 -1.56
C THR A 41 -0.75 6.78 -2.18
N CYS A 42 -0.54 7.93 -2.82
CA CYS A 42 0.76 8.32 -3.34
C CYS A 42 1.81 8.41 -2.22
N MET A 43 1.45 8.95 -1.06
CA MET A 43 2.34 9.02 0.11
C MET A 43 2.68 7.62 0.67
N THR A 44 1.70 6.73 0.80
CA THR A 44 1.94 5.35 1.26
C THR A 44 2.85 4.61 0.29
N VAL A 45 2.56 4.67 -1.01
CA VAL A 45 3.41 4.04 -2.03
C VAL A 45 4.82 4.61 -1.99
N PHE A 46 4.97 5.93 -1.84
CA PHE A 46 6.28 6.57 -1.70
C PHE A 46 7.06 6.07 -0.47
N ARG A 47 6.40 5.82 0.67
CA ARG A 47 7.04 5.29 1.89
C ARG A 47 7.56 3.86 1.71
N GLU A 48 6.83 3.02 0.99
CA GLU A 48 7.18 1.62 0.71
C GLU A 48 8.26 1.44 -0.38
N LEU A 49 8.65 2.52 -1.07
CA LEU A 49 9.73 2.45 -2.05
C LEU A 49 11.08 2.19 -1.37
N PRO A 50 12.02 1.47 -2.03
CA PRO A 50 13.41 1.38 -1.60
C PRO A 50 14.03 2.77 -1.43
N GLU A 51 14.97 2.90 -0.50
CA GLU A 51 15.59 4.18 -0.17
C GLU A 51 16.13 4.93 -1.39
N LEU A 52 16.82 4.23 -2.29
CA LEU A 52 17.35 4.84 -3.51
C LEU A 52 16.25 5.34 -4.45
N ALA A 53 15.15 4.61 -4.59
CA ALA A 53 14.00 5.03 -5.39
C ALA A 53 13.34 6.30 -4.82
N ARG A 54 13.21 6.41 -3.49
CA ARG A 54 12.68 7.62 -2.84
C ARG A 54 13.52 8.86 -3.16
N HIS A 55 14.84 8.73 -3.14
CA HIS A 55 15.75 9.82 -3.49
C HIS A 55 15.54 10.30 -4.93
N TYR A 56 15.36 9.38 -5.88
CA TYR A 56 15.06 9.75 -7.26
C TYR A 56 13.72 10.46 -7.40
N VAL A 57 12.67 9.93 -6.77
CA VAL A 57 11.35 10.56 -6.78
C VAL A 57 11.44 11.97 -6.24
N LEU A 58 12.07 12.20 -5.09
CA LEU A 58 12.20 13.54 -4.50
C LEU A 58 13.02 14.49 -5.40
N ARG A 59 14.13 14.03 -5.97
CA ARG A 59 14.98 14.86 -6.84
C ARG A 59 14.28 15.27 -8.14
N THR A 60 13.38 14.41 -8.64
CA THR A 60 12.64 14.64 -9.88
C THR A 60 11.24 15.23 -9.64
N LEU A 61 10.78 15.30 -8.39
CA LEU A 61 9.44 15.72 -8.02
C LEU A 61 9.08 17.08 -8.61
N PHE A 62 9.98 18.06 -8.56
CA PHE A 62 9.75 19.41 -9.07
C PHE A 62 10.25 19.64 -10.51
N THR A 63 10.66 18.58 -11.20
CA THR A 63 11.09 18.67 -12.59
C THR A 63 9.94 18.29 -13.51
N ASP A 64 9.56 19.20 -14.40
CA ASP A 64 8.48 18.96 -15.37
C ASP A 64 9.01 18.43 -16.72
N GLN A 65 10.33 18.38 -16.89
CA GLN A 65 10.98 17.92 -18.11
C GLN A 65 11.39 16.45 -18.03
N PRO A 66 11.24 15.67 -19.11
CA PRO A 66 11.74 14.29 -19.16
C PRO A 66 13.25 14.20 -18.96
N ILE A 67 13.69 13.29 -18.09
CA ILE A 67 15.09 13.15 -17.66
C ILE A 67 15.74 11.95 -18.36
N PRO A 68 16.96 12.07 -18.91
CA PRO A 68 17.66 10.94 -19.51
C PRO A 68 17.97 9.86 -18.46
N GLU A 69 17.79 8.59 -18.82
CA GLU A 69 18.12 7.48 -17.89
C GLU A 69 19.60 7.45 -17.50
N SER A 70 20.48 7.89 -18.41
CA SER A 70 21.92 8.02 -18.15
C SER A 70 22.23 8.98 -16.99
N LEU A 71 21.40 10.00 -16.75
CA LEU A 71 21.61 10.92 -15.63
C LEU A 71 21.50 10.20 -14.28
N PHE A 72 20.53 9.29 -14.13
CA PHE A 72 20.35 8.53 -12.90
C PHE A 72 21.56 7.66 -12.56
N THR A 73 22.22 7.10 -13.59
CA THR A 73 23.44 6.31 -13.40
C THR A 73 24.60 7.12 -12.84
N THR A 74 24.65 8.44 -13.12
CA THR A 74 25.71 9.33 -12.61
C THR A 74 25.54 9.69 -11.14
N TRP A 75 24.36 9.50 -10.56
CA TRP A 75 24.07 9.81 -9.16
C TRP A 75 24.56 8.75 -8.17
N ILE A 76 25.18 7.67 -8.67
CA ILE A 76 25.45 6.46 -7.89
C ILE A 76 26.88 6.04 -8.11
N LYS A 77 27.50 5.54 -7.04
CA LYS A 77 28.80 4.89 -7.12
C LYS A 77 28.67 3.51 -7.76
N LYS A 78 29.71 3.05 -8.45
CA LYS A 78 29.71 1.76 -9.18
C LYS A 78 29.31 0.58 -8.28
N ASP A 79 29.69 0.63 -7.01
CA ASP A 79 29.42 -0.44 -6.03
C ASP A 79 27.92 -0.69 -5.77
N TYR A 80 27.06 0.30 -6.03
CA TYR A 80 25.60 0.22 -5.79
C TYR A 80 24.77 0.13 -7.07
N TYR A 81 25.39 -0.20 -8.21
CA TYR A 81 24.69 -0.29 -9.50
C TYR A 81 23.56 -1.33 -9.51
N ASN A 82 23.67 -2.43 -8.77
CA ASN A 82 22.58 -3.41 -8.69
C ASN A 82 21.32 -2.83 -8.00
N HIS A 83 21.52 -2.01 -6.96
CA HIS A 83 20.41 -1.31 -6.29
C HIS A 83 19.75 -0.27 -7.19
N HIS A 84 20.53 0.36 -8.07
CA HIS A 84 20.01 1.26 -9.11
C HIS A 84 19.02 0.53 -10.02
N VAL A 85 19.47 -0.58 -10.62
CA VAL A 85 18.67 -1.36 -11.57
C VAL A 85 17.38 -1.84 -10.91
N GLY A 86 17.46 -2.36 -9.69
CA GLY A 86 16.28 -2.77 -8.91
C GLY A 86 15.33 -1.60 -8.64
N SER A 87 15.85 -0.43 -8.25
CA SER A 87 15.05 0.76 -7.94
C SER A 87 14.34 1.33 -9.18
N VAL A 88 15.04 1.43 -10.31
CA VAL A 88 14.46 1.88 -11.58
C VAL A 88 13.39 0.90 -12.05
N LYS A 89 13.67 -0.40 -12.01
CA LYS A 89 12.71 -1.45 -12.37
C LYS A 89 11.44 -1.33 -11.52
N LYS A 90 11.57 -1.13 -10.21
CA LYS A 90 10.43 -0.97 -9.28
C LYS A 90 9.62 0.30 -9.57
N LEU A 91 10.28 1.43 -9.84
CA LEU A 91 9.60 2.68 -10.22
C LEU A 91 8.81 2.56 -11.53
N LYS A 92 9.36 1.84 -12.52
CA LYS A 92 8.68 1.54 -13.78
C LYS A 92 7.52 0.56 -13.60
N ALA A 93 7.71 -0.50 -12.79
CA ALA A 93 6.67 -1.49 -12.49
C ALA A 93 5.44 -0.87 -11.80
N LEU A 94 5.68 0.01 -10.82
CA LEU A 94 4.65 0.81 -10.16
C LEU A 94 4.13 1.97 -11.02
N ARG A 95 4.65 2.17 -12.24
CA ARG A 95 4.23 3.23 -13.16
C ARG A 95 4.31 4.64 -12.58
N ILE A 96 5.21 4.81 -11.63
CA ILE A 96 5.59 6.10 -11.09
C ILE A 96 6.43 6.82 -12.14
N TRP A 97 7.30 6.07 -12.84
CA TRP A 97 8.02 6.53 -14.02
C TRP A 97 7.49 5.88 -15.29
N LYS A 98 7.41 6.69 -16.35
CA LYS A 98 7.01 6.30 -17.69
C LYS A 98 8.15 6.62 -18.66
N GLU A 99 8.44 5.68 -19.54
CA GLU A 99 9.38 5.95 -20.64
C GLU A 99 8.71 6.87 -21.65
N THR A 100 9.43 7.89 -22.08
CA THR A 100 8.96 8.88 -23.04
C THR A 100 10.03 9.14 -24.08
N THR A 101 9.60 9.37 -25.32
CA THR A 101 10.48 9.79 -26.42
C THR A 101 10.51 11.31 -26.57
N ALA A 102 9.73 12.03 -25.76
CA ALA A 102 9.71 13.50 -25.77
C ALA A 102 11.07 14.04 -25.30
N GLY A 103 11.74 14.80 -26.18
CA GLY A 103 13.06 15.37 -25.89
C GLY A 103 14.26 14.43 -26.12
N GLY A 104 14.04 13.23 -26.67
CA GLY A 104 15.11 12.30 -27.08
C GLY A 104 14.86 10.85 -26.66
N PRO A 105 15.72 9.91 -27.12
CA PRO A 105 15.61 8.50 -26.75
C PRO A 105 15.96 8.26 -25.27
N ASN A 106 15.37 7.22 -24.67
CA ASN A 106 15.65 6.73 -23.31
C ASN A 106 15.48 7.80 -22.21
N ARG A 107 14.37 8.52 -22.25
CA ARG A 107 13.99 9.46 -21.19
C ARG A 107 12.86 8.88 -20.35
N CYS A 108 12.89 9.23 -19.08
CA CYS A 108 11.83 8.92 -18.13
C CYS A 108 11.17 10.21 -17.66
N GLU A 109 9.85 10.19 -17.59
CA GLU A 109 9.03 11.22 -16.96
C GLU A 109 8.25 10.61 -15.80
N MET A 110 7.95 11.42 -14.78
CA MET A 110 7.09 10.98 -13.69
C MET A 110 5.63 11.02 -14.14
N ASN A 111 4.82 10.06 -13.69
CA ASN A 111 3.38 10.10 -13.88
C ASN A 111 2.83 11.41 -13.28
N SER A 112 2.23 12.25 -14.12
CA SER A 112 1.75 13.59 -13.75
C SER A 112 0.74 13.56 -12.60
N THR A 113 -0.18 12.59 -12.59
CA THR A 113 -1.15 12.40 -11.50
C THR A 113 -0.45 12.07 -10.18
N PHE A 114 0.49 11.11 -10.22
CA PHE A 114 1.26 10.73 -9.04
C PHE A 114 2.12 11.90 -8.55
N GLN A 115 2.81 12.59 -9.46
CA GLN A 115 3.66 13.74 -9.17
C GLN A 115 2.87 14.87 -8.51
N TYR A 116 1.72 15.24 -9.07
CA TYR A 116 0.83 16.26 -8.51
C TYR A 116 0.37 15.87 -7.10
N ASN A 117 -0.21 14.68 -6.93
CA ASN A 117 -0.75 14.27 -5.64
C ASN A 117 0.33 14.02 -4.58
N LEU A 118 1.53 13.61 -4.98
CA LEU A 118 2.67 13.50 -4.07
C LEU A 118 3.21 14.87 -3.65
N LYS A 119 3.27 15.86 -4.56
CA LYS A 119 3.58 17.26 -4.21
C LYS A 119 2.58 17.78 -3.17
N MET A 120 1.29 17.55 -3.39
CA MET A 120 0.24 17.95 -2.43
C MET A 120 0.42 17.27 -1.07
N ALA A 121 0.74 15.97 -1.06
CA ALA A 121 0.91 15.21 0.18
C ALA A 121 2.16 15.62 0.98
N ILE A 122 3.25 16.04 0.33
CA ILE A 122 4.51 16.42 0.98
C ILE A 122 4.52 17.90 1.37
N CYS A 123 4.15 18.80 0.46
CA CYS A 123 4.24 20.24 0.66
C CYS A 123 2.96 20.84 1.27
N GLY A 124 1.89 20.05 1.36
CA GLY A 124 0.57 20.53 1.74
C GLY A 124 -0.13 21.29 0.59
N GLY A 125 -1.39 21.62 0.84
CA GLY A 125 -2.28 22.32 -0.09
C GLY A 125 -3.38 21.43 -0.66
N GLY A 126 -4.25 22.03 -1.48
CA GLY A 126 -5.37 21.32 -2.12
C GLY A 126 -6.50 21.02 -1.14
N ARG A 127 -7.40 20.13 -1.53
CA ARG A 127 -8.46 19.67 -0.63
C ARG A 127 -7.84 18.72 0.40
N PRO A 128 -8.04 18.95 1.70
CA PRO A 128 -7.61 18.02 2.73
C PRO A 128 -8.10 16.60 2.42
N TRP A 129 -7.19 15.61 2.52
CA TRP A 129 -7.56 14.21 2.32
C TRP A 129 -8.56 13.77 3.40
N ILE A 130 -8.19 14.01 4.65
CA ILE A 130 -9.09 13.92 5.78
C ILE A 130 -9.88 15.21 5.74
N ASP A 131 -11.19 15.17 5.95
CA ASP A 131 -12.03 16.36 6.08
C ASP A 131 -11.68 17.15 7.36
N SER A 132 -10.43 17.62 7.45
CA SER A 132 -9.91 18.45 8.52
C SER A 132 -10.45 19.88 8.44
N ALA A 133 -11.36 20.17 7.50
CA ALA A 133 -12.22 21.34 7.53
C ALA A 133 -13.28 21.22 8.64
N THR A 134 -13.55 20.02 9.14
CA THR A 134 -14.22 19.84 10.44
C THR A 134 -13.15 19.62 11.50
N THR A 135 -12.82 20.67 12.26
CA THR A 135 -12.29 20.46 13.60
C THR A 135 -13.28 19.52 14.28
N LEU A 136 -12.88 18.28 14.51
CA LEU A 136 -13.74 17.31 15.19
C LEU A 136 -14.05 17.91 16.56
N GLU A 137 -15.31 18.29 16.77
CA GLU A 137 -15.77 18.81 18.04
C GLU A 137 -15.41 17.80 19.14
N PRO A 138 -15.02 18.26 20.35
CA PRO A 138 -14.64 17.37 21.42
C PRO A 138 -15.77 16.38 21.69
N ASP A 139 -15.48 15.09 21.49
CA ASP A 139 -16.46 14.03 21.67
C ASP A 139 -16.91 14.02 23.14
N LYS A 140 -18.22 14.12 23.36
CA LYS A 140 -18.83 14.00 24.69
C LYS A 140 -18.52 12.65 25.36
N ARG A 141 -18.15 11.63 24.55
CA ARG A 141 -17.73 10.29 24.99
C ARG A 141 -16.26 10.03 24.69
N ASN A 142 -15.43 11.07 24.74
CA ASN A 142 -13.98 10.92 24.53
C ASN A 142 -13.41 9.83 25.46
N ARG A 143 -12.59 8.97 24.89
CA ARG A 143 -11.88 7.90 25.61
C ARG A 143 -10.42 8.30 25.70
N GLU A 144 -9.81 8.04 26.86
CA GLU A 144 -8.38 8.28 27.03
C GLU A 144 -7.57 7.38 26.08
N PRO A 145 -6.43 7.86 25.55
CA PRO A 145 -5.56 7.06 24.68
C PRO A 145 -5.19 5.70 25.28
N ASP A 146 -4.85 5.68 26.58
CA ASP A 146 -4.50 4.44 27.30
C ASP A 146 -5.63 3.41 27.30
N PHE A 147 -6.89 3.87 27.38
CA PHE A 147 -8.05 2.99 27.27
C PHE A 147 -8.18 2.41 25.85
N LEU A 148 -7.95 3.23 24.82
CA LEU A 148 -8.03 2.77 23.42
C LEU A 148 -6.94 1.76 23.09
N ASP A 149 -5.72 1.96 23.58
CA ASP A 149 -4.60 1.05 23.39
C ASP A 149 -4.84 -0.30 24.08
N LYS A 150 -5.33 -0.26 25.33
CA LYS A 150 -5.73 -1.46 26.05
C LYS A 150 -6.85 -2.20 25.32
N TYR A 151 -7.89 -1.50 24.90
CA TYR A 151 -9.00 -2.09 24.16
C TYR A 151 -8.54 -2.71 22.82
N ALA A 152 -7.72 -2.01 22.04
CA ALA A 152 -7.20 -2.53 20.78
C ALA A 152 -6.39 -3.82 20.99
N THR A 153 -5.55 -3.84 22.03
CA THR A 153 -4.76 -5.03 22.40
C THR A 153 -5.64 -6.20 22.79
N GLU A 154 -6.60 -5.99 23.69
CA GLU A 154 -7.55 -7.03 24.13
C GLU A 154 -8.36 -7.61 22.95
N ARG A 155 -8.77 -6.77 21.99
CA ARG A 155 -9.50 -7.24 20.80
C ARG A 155 -8.62 -8.05 19.87
N TRP A 156 -7.36 -7.68 19.68
CA TRP A 156 -6.40 -8.48 18.92
C TRP A 156 -6.10 -9.81 19.61
N GLU A 157 -5.88 -9.81 20.93
CA GLU A 157 -5.69 -11.02 21.71
C GLU A 157 -6.89 -11.96 21.63
N THR A 158 -8.11 -11.42 21.67
CA THR A 158 -9.35 -12.21 21.51
C THR A 158 -9.36 -12.99 20.19
N VAL A 159 -8.92 -12.37 19.08
CA VAL A 159 -8.80 -13.04 17.78
C VAL A 159 -7.75 -14.15 17.83
N LEU A 160 -6.61 -13.89 18.48
CA LEU A 160 -5.52 -14.86 18.61
C LEU A 160 -5.91 -16.05 19.50
N TYR A 161 -6.52 -15.82 20.65
CA TYR A 161 -7.00 -16.90 21.54
C TYR A 161 -8.06 -17.76 20.88
N PHE A 162 -8.90 -17.15 20.05
CA PHE A 162 -9.86 -17.89 19.24
C PHE A 162 -9.14 -18.82 18.24
N MET A 163 -8.08 -18.34 17.58
CA MET A 163 -7.27 -19.15 16.67
C MET A 163 -6.50 -20.30 17.35
N THR A 164 -6.09 -20.14 18.61
CA THR A 164 -5.34 -21.17 19.36
C THR A 164 -6.23 -22.16 20.11
N GLY A 165 -7.56 -21.99 20.06
CA GLY A 165 -8.51 -22.84 20.78
C GLY A 165 -8.46 -22.68 22.30
N SER A 166 -7.90 -21.57 22.78
CA SER A 166 -7.72 -21.26 24.22
C SER A 166 -8.98 -20.65 24.85
N TYR A 167 -10.12 -20.68 24.16
CA TYR A 167 -11.38 -20.15 24.66
C TYR A 167 -12.14 -21.23 25.46
N ASP A 168 -12.48 -20.93 26.71
CA ASP A 168 -13.55 -21.65 27.40
C ASP A 168 -14.89 -21.25 26.78
N ASN A 169 -15.78 -22.22 26.61
CA ASN A 169 -16.97 -22.23 25.75
C ASN A 169 -18.11 -21.21 26.05
N SER A 170 -17.83 -20.02 26.57
CA SER A 170 -18.83 -18.98 26.78
C SER A 170 -18.52 -17.72 25.96
N GLU A 171 -19.24 -17.58 24.85
CA GLU A 171 -19.32 -16.40 23.99
C GLU A 171 -18.00 -15.98 23.29
N THR A 172 -17.79 -16.50 22.08
CA THR A 172 -16.71 -16.05 21.20
C THR A 172 -16.88 -14.55 20.89
N GLY A 173 -16.08 -13.68 21.50
CA GLY A 173 -16.08 -12.22 21.27
C GLY A 173 -15.67 -11.79 19.84
N VAL A 174 -15.53 -12.75 18.92
CA VAL A 174 -15.14 -12.58 17.52
C VAL A 174 -16.38 -12.72 16.63
N SER A 175 -16.54 -11.80 15.68
CA SER A 175 -17.66 -11.83 14.71
C SER A 175 -17.58 -13.06 13.80
N GLN A 176 -18.75 -13.60 13.42
CA GLN A 176 -18.87 -14.70 12.46
C GLN A 176 -18.22 -14.39 11.10
N ASP A 177 -18.20 -13.14 10.67
CA ASP A 177 -17.53 -12.74 9.42
C ASP A 177 -16.02 -12.86 9.53
N VAL A 178 -15.44 -12.53 10.70
CA VAL A 178 -14.01 -12.69 10.97
C VAL A 178 -13.66 -14.17 10.99
N ILE A 179 -14.48 -15.01 11.64
CA ILE A 179 -14.31 -16.48 11.62
C ILE A 179 -14.36 -16.99 10.18
N ARG A 180 -15.33 -16.54 9.37
CA ARG A 180 -15.44 -16.91 7.97
C ARG A 180 -14.19 -16.52 7.18
N ILE A 181 -13.66 -15.31 7.36
CA ILE A 181 -12.41 -14.87 6.72
C ILE A 181 -11.23 -15.74 7.15
N LEU A 182 -11.13 -16.10 8.44
CA LEU A 182 -10.04 -16.92 8.97
C LEU A 182 -10.09 -18.37 8.47
N VAL A 183 -11.30 -18.93 8.33
CA VAL A 183 -11.49 -20.21 7.67
C VAL A 183 -11.11 -20.08 6.20
N LEU A 184 -11.63 -19.07 5.47
CA LEU A 184 -11.35 -18.82 4.05
C LEU A 184 -9.88 -18.55 3.74
N SER A 185 -9.11 -17.98 4.66
CA SER A 185 -7.66 -17.77 4.52
C SER A 185 -6.83 -19.02 4.83
N GLY A 186 -7.47 -20.13 5.24
CA GLY A 186 -6.80 -21.37 5.60
C GLY A 186 -6.09 -21.32 6.96
N LEU A 187 -6.34 -20.28 7.76
CA LEU A 187 -5.78 -20.11 9.10
C LEU A 187 -6.54 -20.91 10.16
N MET A 188 -7.79 -21.27 9.90
CA MET A 188 -8.62 -22.15 10.73
C MET A 188 -9.38 -23.19 9.89
N LYS A 189 -9.78 -24.31 10.50
CA LYS A 189 -10.51 -25.43 9.87
C LYS A 189 -11.86 -25.64 10.52
#